data_AF-A0A931YJD4-F1
#
_entry.id   AF-A0A931YJD4-F1
#
_cell.length_a   1.000
_cell.length_b   1.000
_cell.length_c   1.000
_cell.angle_alpha   90.00
_cell.angle_beta   90.00
_cell.angle_gamma   90.00
#
_symmetry.space_group_name_H-M   'P 1'
#
loop_
_entity.id
_entity.type
_entity.pdbx_description
1 polymer ?
#
loop_
_entity_poly.entity_id
_entity_poly.type
_entity_poly.pdbx_seq_one_letter_code
_entity_poly.pdbx_strand_id
1 'polypeptide(L)'
;MRSRRIRLAGLPFVLAWLLAAPEAGATVLRNLADEQVVRAITYCRGEYTLTMANGASHRYPELNLRFKTDGSRSGPDRGRPALLPAGMRGDRAQVIFGGLEDLKRFLVERCEDAAR
;
A
#
# COMPACT_ATOMS: atom_id res chain seq x y z
N MET A 1 -58.26 -41.14 4.81
CA MET A 1 -56.83 -41.00 4.43
C MET A 1 -56.56 -39.55 4.05
N ARG A 2 -55.82 -38.77 4.87
CA ARG A 2 -55.46 -37.37 4.60
C ARG A 2 -53.94 -37.28 4.58
N SER A 3 -53.36 -37.30 3.38
CA SER A 3 -51.92 -37.23 3.15
C SER A 3 -51.42 -35.82 3.49
N ARG A 4 -50.58 -35.71 4.52
CA ARG A 4 -49.83 -34.48 4.83
C ARG A 4 -48.57 -34.47 3.98
N ARG A 5 -48.48 -33.57 3.00
CA ARG A 5 -47.22 -33.28 2.31
C ARG A 5 -46.40 -32.31 3.17
N ILE A 6 -45.36 -32.83 3.83
CA ILE A 6 -44.35 -32.01 4.49
C ILE A 6 -43.42 -31.48 3.39
N ARG A 7 -43.41 -30.16 3.19
CA ARG A 7 -42.41 -29.49 2.37
C ARG A 7 -41.14 -29.34 3.21
N LEU A 8 -40.14 -30.21 3.00
CA LEU A 8 -38.76 -29.89 3.41
C LEU A 8 -38.23 -28.87 2.40
N ALA A 9 -38.29 -27.59 2.77
CA ALA A 9 -37.65 -26.52 2.03
C ALA A 9 -36.23 -26.30 2.59
N GLY A 10 -35.26 -26.82 1.85
CA GLY A 10 -33.88 -26.35 1.63
C GLY A 10 -33.19 -25.53 2.71
N LEU A 11 -32.24 -26.17 3.41
CA LEU A 11 -30.96 -25.53 3.71
C LEU A 11 -30.08 -25.64 2.44
N PRO A 12 -29.70 -24.51 1.81
CA PRO A 12 -28.26 -24.28 1.68
C PRO A 12 -27.83 -22.81 1.77
N PHE A 13 -28.73 -21.87 2.12
CA PHE A 13 -28.42 -20.45 1.96
C PHE A 13 -27.35 -19.91 2.94
N VAL A 14 -27.22 -20.54 4.11
CA VAL A 14 -26.29 -20.10 5.16
C VAL A 14 -24.83 -20.41 4.81
N LEU A 15 -24.57 -21.49 4.05
CA LEU A 15 -23.19 -21.90 3.73
C LEU A 15 -22.56 -21.05 2.60
N ALA A 16 -23.38 -20.56 1.67
CA ALA A 16 -22.91 -19.70 0.57
C ALA A 16 -22.45 -18.31 1.03
N TRP A 17 -23.06 -17.77 2.09
CA TRP A 17 -22.67 -16.47 2.65
C TRP A 17 -21.36 -16.50 3.45
N LEU A 18 -20.97 -17.66 3.98
CA LEU A 18 -19.73 -17.79 4.76
C LEU A 18 -18.46 -17.78 3.89
N LEU A 19 -18.61 -18.05 2.58
CA LEU A 19 -17.50 -18.14 1.62
C LEU A 19 -17.28 -16.83 0.83
N ALA A 20 -18.17 -15.86 0.95
CA ALA A 20 -18.05 -14.55 0.30
C ALA A 20 -17.65 -13.49 1.33
N ALA A 21 -16.44 -13.62 1.87
CA ALA A 21 -15.81 -12.45 2.50
C ALA A 21 -15.70 -11.37 1.41
N PRO A 22 -16.15 -10.12 1.64
CA PRO A 22 -15.78 -9.04 0.74
C PRO A 22 -14.26 -9.00 0.73
N GLU A 23 -13.65 -9.21 -0.44
CA GLU A 23 -12.27 -8.80 -0.69
C GLU A 23 -12.15 -7.40 -0.12
N ALA A 24 -11.40 -7.24 0.97
CA ALA A 24 -11.22 -5.94 1.61
C ALA A 24 -10.79 -4.99 0.51
N GLY A 25 -11.67 -4.05 0.14
CA GLY A 25 -11.57 -3.31 -1.11
C GLY A 25 -10.15 -2.75 -1.25
N ALA A 26 -9.39 -3.31 -2.19
CA ALA A 26 -8.03 -2.86 -2.42
C ALA A 26 -8.10 -1.37 -2.72
N THR A 27 -7.55 -0.54 -1.81
CA THR A 27 -7.50 0.90 -2.01
C THR A 27 -6.77 1.17 -3.33
N VAL A 28 -7.45 1.80 -4.29
CA VAL A 28 -6.87 2.09 -5.60
C VAL A 28 -5.83 3.21 -5.43
N LEU A 29 -4.58 2.93 -5.75
CA LEU A 29 -3.43 3.80 -5.46
C LEU A 29 -3.11 4.81 -6.57
N ARG A 30 -4.04 5.04 -7.51
CA ARG A 30 -3.85 5.96 -8.65
C ARG A 30 -4.28 7.40 -8.35
N ASN A 31 -5.24 7.56 -7.43
CA ASN A 31 -5.84 8.85 -7.07
C ASN A 31 -5.42 9.31 -5.67
N LEU A 32 -4.12 9.32 -5.44
CA LEU A 32 -3.53 9.75 -4.18
C LEU A 32 -3.33 11.27 -4.14
N ALA A 33 -3.46 11.85 -2.95
CA ALA A 33 -3.10 13.24 -2.71
C ALA A 33 -1.58 13.45 -2.84
N ASP A 34 -1.14 14.68 -3.10
CA ASP A 34 0.28 14.98 -3.32
C ASP A 34 1.15 14.71 -2.08
N GLU A 35 0.56 14.78 -0.88
CA GLU A 35 1.15 14.38 0.40
C GLU A 35 1.52 12.89 0.45
N GLN A 36 0.91 12.07 -0.41
CA GLN A 36 1.07 10.62 -0.43
C GLN A 36 1.91 10.15 -1.63
N VAL A 37 2.27 11.04 -2.56
CA VAL A 37 3.04 10.70 -3.75
C VAL A 37 4.51 11.03 -3.53
N VAL A 38 5.37 10.03 -3.64
CA VAL A 38 6.83 10.18 -3.48
C VAL A 38 7.45 10.69 -4.78
N ARG A 39 8.41 11.62 -4.67
CA ARG A 39 9.20 12.16 -5.78
C ARG A 39 10.66 11.72 -5.77
N ALA A 40 11.23 11.53 -4.60
CA ALA A 40 12.61 11.07 -4.43
C ALA A 40 12.76 10.31 -3.12
N ILE A 41 13.69 9.36 -3.10
CA ILE A 41 14.08 8.63 -1.88
C ILE A 41 15.59 8.62 -1.80
N THR A 42 16.13 9.25 -0.77
CA THR A 42 17.56 9.27 -0.50
C THR A 42 17.86 8.41 0.72
N TYR A 43 18.85 7.53 0.62
CA TYR A 43 19.40 6.77 1.74
C TYR A 43 20.76 7.33 2.16
N CYS A 44 20.94 7.54 3.47
CA CYS A 44 22.24 7.84 4.06
C CYS A 44 22.30 7.30 5.49
N ARG A 45 23.34 6.52 5.82
CA ARG A 45 23.69 6.10 7.19
C ARG A 45 22.51 5.58 8.03
N GLY A 46 21.68 4.70 7.46
CA GLY A 46 20.57 4.10 8.19
C GLY A 46 19.29 4.94 8.28
N GLU A 47 19.19 6.01 7.49
CA GLU A 47 17.98 6.84 7.38
C GLU A 47 17.58 7.01 5.92
N TYR A 48 16.27 6.90 5.66
CA TYR A 48 15.65 7.26 4.40
C TYR A 48 14.99 8.63 4.53
N THR A 49 15.28 9.52 3.58
CA THR A 49 14.58 10.79 3.39
C THR A 49 13.73 10.71 2.15
N LEU A 50 12.42 10.90 2.32
CA LEU A 50 11.43 10.97 1.25
C LEU A 50 11.14 12.43 0.96
N THR A 51 11.12 12.78 -0.32
CA THR A 51 10.55 14.05 -0.81
C THR A 51 9.21 13.75 -1.45
N MET A 52 8.16 14.42 -0.99
CA MET A 52 6.78 14.24 -1.47
C MET A 52 6.45 15.18 -2.63
N ALA A 53 5.37 14.92 -3.35
CA ALA A 53 4.95 15.73 -4.49
C ALA A 53 4.52 17.15 -4.09
N ASN A 54 4.03 17.33 -2.86
CA ASN A 54 3.74 18.64 -2.28
C ASN A 54 5.00 19.37 -1.74
N GLY A 55 6.20 18.80 -1.91
CA GLY A 55 7.46 19.36 -1.42
C GLY A 55 7.79 19.06 0.04
N ALA A 56 6.91 18.39 0.79
CA ALA A 56 7.20 17.96 2.15
C ALA A 56 8.33 16.92 2.18
N SER A 57 9.08 16.88 3.29
CA SER A 57 10.08 15.85 3.53
C SER A 57 9.73 15.01 4.76
N HIS A 58 9.88 13.70 4.62
CA HIS A 58 9.69 12.74 5.70
C HIS A 58 10.95 11.90 5.88
N ARG A 59 11.34 11.68 7.14
CA ARG A 59 12.49 10.86 7.50
C ARG A 59 12.04 9.60 8.20
N TYR A 60 12.67 8.49 7.83
CA TYR A 60 12.38 7.17 8.38
C TYR A 60 13.69 6.46 8.70
N PRO A 61 13.86 5.92 9.93
CA PRO A 61 14.92 4.95 10.20
C PRO A 61 14.83 3.77 9.22
N GLU A 62 15.98 3.18 8.87
CA GLU A 62 16.08 2.15 7.84
C GLU A 62 15.08 1.00 8.02
N LEU A 63 14.87 0.56 9.26
CA LEU A 63 13.99 -0.57 9.59
C LEU A 63 12.50 -0.19 9.65
N ASN A 64 12.18 1.10 9.57
CA ASN A 64 10.81 1.62 9.67
C ASN A 64 10.18 1.88 8.29
N LEU A 65 10.95 1.84 7.21
CA LEU A 65 10.46 2.00 5.85
C LEU A 65 10.50 0.68 5.06
N ARG A 66 9.38 0.29 4.46
CA ARG A 66 9.27 -0.92 3.62
C ARG A 66 9.08 -0.56 2.16
N PHE A 67 9.79 -1.23 1.26
CA PHE A 67 9.62 -1.08 -0.18
C PHE A 67 8.79 -2.24 -0.76
N LYS A 68 7.79 -1.93 -1.57
CA LYS A 68 6.91 -2.89 -2.22
C LYS A 68 6.70 -2.54 -3.69
N THR A 69 6.42 -3.52 -4.53
CA THR A 69 5.97 -3.27 -5.91
C THR A 69 4.55 -3.79 -6.08
N ASP A 70 3.73 -3.04 -6.79
CA ASP A 70 2.39 -3.45 -7.20
C ASP A 70 2.15 -2.95 -8.64
N GLY A 71 2.36 -3.85 -9.60
CA GLY A 71 2.13 -3.58 -11.03
C GLY A 71 0.69 -3.85 -11.48
N SER A 72 -0.24 -4.08 -10.55
CA SER A 72 -1.64 -4.39 -10.86
C SER A 72 -2.42 -3.14 -11.30
N ARG A 73 -3.68 -3.35 -11.71
CA ARG A 73 -4.58 -2.23 -12.02
C ARG A 73 -4.90 -1.35 -10.81
N SER A 74 -4.89 -1.91 -9.60
CA SER A 74 -5.10 -1.16 -8.34
C SER A 74 -3.82 -0.51 -7.82
N GLY A 75 -2.65 -0.94 -8.29
CA GLY A 75 -1.36 -0.35 -7.95
C GLY A 75 -1.22 1.10 -8.42
N PRO A 76 -0.19 1.81 -7.92
CA PRO A 76 0.05 3.18 -8.30
C PRO A 76 0.49 3.29 -9.76
N ASP A 77 0.29 4.47 -10.35
CA ASP A 77 0.83 4.74 -11.68
C ASP A 77 2.36 4.71 -11.67
N ARG A 78 2.96 4.30 -12.79
CA ARG A 78 4.41 4.33 -12.94
C ARG A 78 4.94 5.75 -12.76
N GLY A 79 6.03 5.89 -12.03
CA GLY A 79 6.61 7.18 -11.67
C GLY A 79 5.83 7.96 -10.61
N ARG A 80 4.81 7.37 -9.99
CA ARG A 80 4.05 7.96 -8.88
C ARG A 80 3.96 7.01 -7.67
N PRO A 81 5.08 6.65 -7.01
CA PRO A 81 5.05 5.74 -5.88
C PRO A 81 4.22 6.29 -4.72
N ALA A 82 3.51 5.40 -4.04
CA ALA A 82 2.58 5.72 -2.96
C ALA A 82 3.21 5.52 -1.58
N LEU A 83 3.14 6.53 -0.71
CA LEU A 83 3.47 6.43 0.71
C LEU A 83 2.21 6.10 1.53
N LEU A 84 2.26 5.00 2.29
CA LEU A 84 1.19 4.59 3.19
C LEU A 84 1.74 4.27 4.59
N PRO A 85 0.97 4.49 5.67
CA PRO A 85 1.35 4.00 6.99
C PRO A 85 1.41 2.48 7.02
N ALA A 86 2.38 1.93 7.76
CA ALA A 86 2.59 0.49 7.92
C ALA A 86 2.37 0.07 9.38
N GLY A 87 1.12 0.13 9.83
CA GLY A 87 0.69 -0.29 11.17
C GLY A 87 -0.45 0.57 11.73
N MET A 88 -0.97 0.19 12.90
CA MET A 88 -2.01 0.96 13.60
C MET A 88 -1.44 2.13 14.41
N ARG A 89 -0.15 2.08 14.80
CA ARG A 89 0.56 3.10 15.58
C ARG A 89 2.06 3.09 15.24
N GLY A 90 2.67 4.27 15.22
CA GLY A 90 4.11 4.47 15.08
C GLY A 90 4.51 5.18 13.78
N ASP A 91 5.82 5.33 13.61
CA ASP A 91 6.49 5.99 12.49
C ASP A 91 6.84 5.01 11.35
N ARG A 92 6.17 3.85 11.29
CA ARG A 92 6.41 2.85 10.24
C ARG A 92 5.60 3.19 8.99
N ALA A 93 6.25 3.13 7.85
CA ALA A 93 5.63 3.40 6.56
C ALA A 93 6.06 2.39 5.50
N GLN A 94 5.32 2.39 4.39
CA GLN A 94 5.65 1.62 3.20
C GLN A 94 5.52 2.49 1.96
N VAL A 95 6.48 2.35 1.04
CA VAL A 95 6.40 2.90 -0.31
C VAL A 95 6.04 1.78 -1.27
N ILE A 96 4.97 1.98 -2.02
CA ILE A 96 4.52 1.06 -3.07
C ILE A 96 4.87 1.68 -4.42
N PHE A 97 5.68 0.98 -5.20
CA PHE A 97 6.06 1.37 -6.56
C PHE A 97 5.17 0.69 -7.59
N GLY A 98 4.88 1.36 -8.72
CA GLY A 98 4.12 0.78 -9.84
C GLY A 98 4.89 -0.31 -10.60
N GLY A 99 6.17 -0.52 -10.27
CA GLY A 99 7.00 -1.58 -10.82
C GLY A 99 8.43 -1.52 -10.30
N LEU A 100 9.22 -2.56 -10.64
CA LEU A 100 10.62 -2.67 -10.22
C LEU A 100 11.53 -1.58 -10.81
N GLU A 101 11.21 -1.08 -12.00
CA GLU A 101 11.94 0.01 -12.65
C GLU A 101 11.85 1.31 -11.83
N ASP A 102 10.68 1.60 -11.25
CA ASP A 102 10.50 2.77 -10.39
C ASP A 102 11.30 2.63 -9.10
N LEU A 103 11.29 1.46 -8.46
CA LEU A 103 12.11 1.21 -7.26
C LEU A 103 13.59 1.52 -7.52
N LYS A 104 14.13 1.01 -8.63
CA LYS A 104 15.53 1.24 -9.03
C LYS A 104 15.86 2.70 -9.34
N ARG A 105 14.89 3.46 -9.88
CA ARG A 105 15.10 4.86 -10.27
C ARG A 105 14.97 5.83 -9.09
N PHE A 106 14.07 5.55 -8.16
CA PHE A 106 13.74 6.48 -7.07
C PHE A 106 14.68 6.36 -5.88
N LEU A 107 15.24 5.18 -5.64
CA LEU A 107 16.09 4.92 -4.48
C LEU A 107 17.54 5.22 -4.81
N VAL A 108 18.08 6.26 -4.18
CA VAL A 108 19.46 6.71 -4.39
C VAL A 108 20.20 6.72 -3.06
N GLU A 109 21.39 6.14 -3.03
CA GLU A 109 22.30 6.31 -1.91
C GLU A 109 23.09 7.61 -2.10
N ARG A 110 22.90 8.57 -1.18
CA ARG A 110 23.62 9.84 -1.17
C ARG A 110 23.58 10.42 0.22
N CYS A 111 24.74 10.72 0.77
CA CYS A 111 24.83 11.59 1.93
C CYS A 111 25.02 13.01 1.45
N GLU A 112 24.12 13.90 1.84
CA GLU A 112 24.43 15.32 1.81
C GLU A 112 25.44 15.53 2.95
N ASP A 113 26.61 16.05 2.62
CA ASP A 113 27.52 16.56 3.65
C ASP A 113 26.76 17.68 4.34
N ALA A 114 26.16 17.38 5.50
CA ALA A 114 25.56 18.39 6.35
C ALA A 114 26.64 19.46 6.52
N ALA A 115 26.37 20.66 6.01
CA ALA A 115 27.27 21.79 6.05
C ALA A 115 27.97 21.83 7.42
N ARG A 116 29.29 21.67 7.41
CA ARG A 116 30.15 21.89 8.58
C ARG A 116 30.04 23.33 9.04
#